data_AF-A0A2V1D146-F1
#
_entry.id   AF-A0A2V1D146-F1
#
_cell.length_a   1.000
_cell.length_b   1.000
_cell.length_c   1.000
_cell.angle_alpha   90.00
_cell.angle_beta   90.00
_cell.angle_gamma   90.00
#
_symmetry.space_group_name_H-M   'P 1'
#
loop_
_entity.id
_entity.type
_entity.pdbx_description
1 polymer ?
#
loop_
_entity_poly.entity_id
_entity_poly.type
_entity_poly.pdbx_seq_one_letter_code
_entity_poly.pdbx_strand_id
1 'polypeptide(L)'
;MEALVVVGLVSNIIQIVDFSGKLLSSSKEIYRSSSGVLAAYADIETATTHLVSLNNKIKDSITATSDDALKRLCESCSSTTDELFAALNKVKVEDKKGKWKSIRKALRSIWTKEQIAALEERLAKFREELNLHIVVNVREDILKLKLDHLKCHSNHDTMTQRIIDAIAKHRDVFEAVNETQITTIRSLHNDVLSKVEEEHANYHNQIFA
;
A
#
# COMPACT_ATOMS: atom_id res chain seq x y z
N MET A 1 -0.96 -11.46 -5.30
CA MET A 1 -2.37 -11.70 -5.68
C MET A 1 -3.32 -11.28 -4.56
N GLU A 2 -2.99 -11.54 -3.28
CA GLU A 2 -3.82 -11.13 -2.13
C GLU A 2 -4.07 -9.62 -1.99
N ALA A 3 -3.08 -8.76 -2.25
CA ALA A 3 -3.26 -7.31 -2.07
C ALA A 3 -4.40 -6.74 -2.92
N LEU A 4 -4.56 -7.18 -4.17
CA LEU A 4 -5.64 -6.72 -5.05
C LEU A 4 -7.01 -7.24 -4.58
N VAL A 5 -7.05 -8.48 -4.05
CA VAL A 5 -8.26 -9.07 -3.46
C VAL A 5 -8.68 -8.28 -2.20
N VAL A 6 -7.72 -7.98 -1.32
CA VAL A 6 -7.94 -7.20 -0.09
C VAL A 6 -8.44 -5.79 -0.43
N VAL A 7 -7.80 -5.09 -1.37
CA VAL A 7 -8.25 -3.77 -1.83
C VAL A 7 -9.66 -3.83 -2.42
N GLY A 8 -9.95 -4.88 -3.21
CA GLY A 8 -11.28 -5.11 -3.75
C GLY A 8 -12.34 -5.32 -2.66
N LEU A 9 -12.05 -6.15 -1.66
CA LEU A 9 -12.92 -6.40 -0.51
C LEU A 9 -13.19 -5.13 0.30
N VAL A 10 -12.13 -4.39 0.65
CA VAL A 10 -12.22 -3.11 1.36
C VAL A 10 -13.10 -2.12 0.59
N SER A 11 -12.89 -2.00 -0.72
CA SER A 11 -13.69 -1.13 -1.59
C SER A 11 -15.17 -1.52 -1.59
N ASN A 12 -15.48 -2.82 -1.67
CA ASN A 12 -16.85 -3.30 -1.62
C ASN A 12 -17.51 -3.00 -0.26
N ILE A 13 -16.79 -3.15 0.86
CA ILE A 13 -17.31 -2.80 2.19
C ILE A 13 -17.63 -1.30 2.28
N ILE A 14 -16.71 -0.43 1.81
CA ILE A 14 -16.94 1.02 1.80
C ILE A 14 -18.22 1.36 1.04
N GLN A 15 -18.39 0.76 -0.15
CA GLN A 15 -19.58 0.98 -0.97
C GLN A 15 -20.84 0.48 -0.25
N ILE A 16 -20.81 -0.68 0.41
CA ILE A 16 -21.96 -1.16 1.19
C ILE A 16 -22.31 -0.19 2.31
N VAL A 17 -21.32 0.33 3.03
CA VAL A 17 -21.56 1.30 4.11
C VAL A 17 -22.22 2.57 3.57
N ASP A 18 -21.72 3.11 2.45
CA ASP A 18 -22.26 4.31 1.80
C ASP A 18 -23.70 4.09 1.29
N PHE A 19 -23.93 3.01 0.52
CA PHE A 19 -25.26 2.71 -0.02
C PHE A 19 -26.28 2.39 1.08
N SER A 20 -25.89 1.64 2.11
CA SER A 20 -26.77 1.36 3.26
C SER A 20 -27.12 2.65 4.01
N GLY A 21 -26.15 3.55 4.20
CA GLY A 21 -26.38 4.86 4.82
C GLY A 21 -27.37 5.73 4.04
N LYS A 22 -27.23 5.80 2.71
CA LYS A 22 -28.17 6.52 1.83
C LYS A 22 -29.59 6.00 1.96
N LEU A 23 -29.73 4.68 1.96
CA LEU A 23 -31.02 4.00 2.03
C LEU A 23 -31.69 4.14 3.40
N LEU A 24 -30.93 4.14 4.50
CA LEU A 24 -31.46 4.49 5.82
C LEU A 24 -31.90 5.95 5.88
N SER A 25 -31.17 6.87 5.24
CA SER A 25 -31.53 8.28 5.11
C SER A 25 -32.84 8.47 4.32
N SER A 26 -32.97 7.84 3.14
CA SER A 26 -34.20 7.87 2.33
C SER A 26 -35.39 7.32 3.12
N SER A 27 -35.20 6.26 3.91
CA SER A 27 -36.26 5.74 4.78
C SER A 27 -36.64 6.67 5.91
N LYS A 28 -35.69 7.40 6.51
CA LYS A 28 -35.99 8.49 7.47
C LYS A 28 -36.77 9.62 6.79
N GLU A 29 -36.47 9.95 5.55
CA GLU A 29 -37.21 10.96 4.78
C GLU A 29 -38.65 10.52 4.52
N ILE A 30 -38.87 9.28 4.08
CA ILE A 30 -40.21 8.69 3.93
C ILE A 30 -40.97 8.71 5.26
N TYR A 31 -40.26 8.59 6.39
CA TYR A 31 -40.86 8.70 7.72
C TYR A 31 -41.36 10.12 8.04
N ARG A 32 -40.69 11.16 7.52
CA ARG A 32 -40.93 12.58 7.84
C ARG A 32 -41.84 13.28 6.80
N SER A 33 -41.60 13.11 5.51
CA SER A 33 -42.22 13.92 4.44
C SER A 33 -43.36 13.22 3.71
N SER A 34 -44.45 13.92 3.40
CA SER A 34 -45.60 13.38 2.65
C SER A 34 -45.48 13.51 1.12
N SER A 35 -44.61 14.38 0.61
CA SER A 35 -44.55 14.77 -0.82
C SER A 35 -43.31 14.30 -1.59
N GLY A 36 -42.33 13.63 -0.95
CA GLY A 36 -41.05 13.20 -1.56
C GLY A 36 -40.91 11.70 -1.84
N VAL A 37 -41.99 10.93 -1.69
CA VAL A 37 -41.96 9.45 -1.63
C VAL A 37 -41.46 8.79 -2.93
N LEU A 38 -41.68 9.41 -4.09
CA LEU A 38 -41.33 8.83 -5.38
C LEU A 38 -39.81 8.85 -5.67
N ALA A 39 -39.12 9.94 -5.34
CA ALA A 39 -37.67 10.05 -5.50
C ALA A 39 -36.94 9.11 -4.52
N ALA A 40 -37.37 9.12 -3.25
CA ALA A 40 -36.84 8.21 -2.24
C ALA A 40 -37.05 6.72 -2.60
N TYR A 41 -38.09 6.38 -3.35
CA TYR A 41 -38.32 5.01 -3.84
C TYR A 41 -37.30 4.60 -4.92
N ALA A 42 -37.07 5.46 -5.92
CA ALA A 42 -36.08 5.19 -6.95
C ALA A 42 -34.68 5.01 -6.33
N ASP A 43 -34.34 5.85 -5.35
CA ASP A 43 -33.10 5.74 -4.59
C ASP A 43 -33.00 4.42 -3.82
N ILE A 44 -34.09 3.98 -3.20
CA ILE A 44 -34.15 2.69 -2.49
C ILE A 44 -33.97 1.52 -3.47
N GLU A 45 -34.64 1.49 -4.61
CA GLU A 45 -34.55 0.39 -5.58
C GLU A 45 -33.14 0.29 -6.19
N THR A 46 -32.55 1.43 -6.55
CA THR A 46 -31.16 1.49 -7.02
C THR A 46 -30.18 1.06 -5.94
N ALA A 47 -30.29 1.60 -4.72
CA ALA A 47 -29.41 1.24 -3.61
C ALA A 47 -29.53 -0.25 -3.27
N THR A 48 -30.73 -0.82 -3.30
CA THR A 48 -30.98 -2.24 -3.03
C THR A 48 -30.27 -3.13 -4.05
N THR A 49 -30.39 -2.81 -5.34
CA THR A 49 -29.75 -3.58 -6.41
C THR A 49 -28.23 -3.53 -6.30
N HIS A 50 -27.69 -2.35 -5.98
CA HIS A 50 -26.26 -2.14 -5.76
C HIS A 50 -25.75 -2.94 -4.55
N LEU A 51 -26.49 -2.91 -3.44
CA LEU A 51 -26.15 -3.66 -2.22
C LEU A 51 -26.08 -5.17 -2.47
N VAL A 52 -27.04 -5.74 -3.21
CA VAL A 52 -27.02 -7.16 -3.58
C VAL A 52 -25.80 -7.49 -4.43
N SER A 53 -25.52 -6.67 -5.45
CA SER A 53 -24.36 -6.88 -6.32
C SER A 53 -23.05 -6.85 -5.53
N LEU A 54 -22.90 -5.89 -4.62
CA LEU A 54 -21.72 -5.77 -3.76
C LEU A 54 -21.61 -6.92 -2.76
N ASN A 55 -22.74 -7.35 -2.19
CA ASN A 55 -22.75 -8.46 -1.26
C ASN A 55 -22.29 -9.77 -1.94
N ASN A 56 -22.75 -10.02 -3.16
CA ASN A 56 -22.30 -11.18 -3.94
C ASN A 56 -20.79 -11.11 -4.21
N LYS A 57 -20.27 -9.94 -4.60
CA LYS A 57 -18.82 -9.75 -4.79
C LYS A 57 -18.01 -10.02 -3.52
N ILE A 58 -18.53 -9.63 -2.35
CA ILE A 58 -17.90 -9.93 -1.06
C ILE A 58 -17.92 -11.45 -0.81
N LYS A 59 -19.09 -12.09 -0.95
CA LYS A 59 -19.24 -13.55 -0.76
C LYS A 59 -18.29 -14.34 -1.66
N ASP A 60 -18.15 -13.94 -2.91
CA ASP A 60 -17.26 -14.59 -3.89
C ASP A 60 -15.77 -14.39 -3.53
N SER A 61 -15.42 -13.22 -2.96
CA SER A 61 -14.03 -12.83 -2.71
C SER A 61 -13.53 -13.20 -1.30
N ILE A 62 -14.41 -13.50 -0.34
CA ILE A 62 -14.07 -13.90 1.04
C ILE A 62 -13.15 -15.14 1.06
N THR A 63 -13.36 -16.08 0.15
CA THR A 63 -12.57 -17.34 0.10
C THR A 63 -11.15 -17.12 -0.42
N ALA A 64 -10.90 -15.99 -1.09
CA ALA A 64 -9.64 -15.68 -1.74
C ALA A 64 -8.68 -14.84 -0.86
N THR A 65 -9.11 -14.41 0.33
CA THR A 65 -8.25 -13.69 1.28
C THR A 65 -7.78 -14.62 2.40
N SER A 66 -6.54 -14.46 2.85
CA SER A 66 -6.02 -15.12 4.06
C SER A 66 -6.29 -14.34 5.36
N ASP A 67 -6.82 -13.11 5.27
CA ASP A 67 -6.99 -12.21 6.41
C ASP A 67 -8.28 -12.51 7.19
N ASP A 68 -8.14 -13.18 8.33
CA ASP A 68 -9.27 -13.59 9.16
C ASP A 68 -10.04 -12.42 9.78
N ALA A 69 -9.38 -11.30 10.07
CA ALA A 69 -10.05 -10.12 10.60
C ALA A 69 -10.94 -9.49 9.52
N LEU A 70 -10.41 -9.37 8.30
CA LEU A 70 -11.15 -8.87 7.15
C LEU A 70 -12.31 -9.80 6.78
N LYS A 71 -12.13 -11.13 6.84
CA LYS A 71 -13.21 -12.10 6.61
C LYS A 71 -14.38 -11.89 7.55
N ARG A 72 -14.13 -11.78 8.86
CA ARG A 72 -15.18 -11.56 9.86
C ARG A 72 -15.95 -10.27 9.62
N LEU A 73 -15.24 -9.21 9.23
CA LEU A 73 -15.87 -7.94 8.85
C LEU A 73 -16.72 -8.10 7.59
N CYS A 74 -16.23 -8.82 6.58
CA CYS A 74 -16.97 -9.13 5.36
C CYS A 74 -18.24 -9.95 5.64
N GLU A 75 -18.16 -10.96 6.50
CA GLU A 75 -19.30 -11.78 6.93
C GLU A 75 -20.36 -10.94 7.66
N SER A 76 -19.92 -10.07 8.58
CA SER A 76 -20.80 -9.17 9.33
C SER A 76 -21.49 -8.15 8.40
N CYS A 77 -20.74 -7.60 7.45
CA CYS A 77 -21.24 -6.69 6.42
C CYS A 77 -22.28 -7.39 5.53
N SER A 78 -21.98 -8.62 5.11
CA SER A 78 -22.84 -9.47 4.30
C SER A 78 -24.17 -9.79 4.99
N SER A 79 -24.12 -10.20 6.27
CA SER A 79 -25.31 -10.48 7.08
C SER A 79 -26.20 -9.23 7.23
N THR A 80 -25.60 -8.07 7.48
CA THR A 80 -26.32 -6.80 7.58
C THR A 80 -26.98 -6.42 6.26
N THR A 81 -26.29 -6.65 5.15
CA THR A 81 -26.80 -6.36 3.82
C THR A 81 -27.97 -7.28 3.46
N ASP A 82 -27.91 -8.56 3.82
CA ASP A 82 -29.01 -9.50 3.64
C ASP A 82 -30.25 -9.12 4.46
N GLU A 83 -30.07 -8.60 5.69
CA GLU A 83 -31.16 -8.08 6.52
C GLU A 83 -31.83 -6.84 5.89
N LEU A 84 -31.01 -5.88 5.43
CA LEU A 84 -31.48 -4.69 4.71
C LEU A 84 -32.27 -5.09 3.45
N PHE A 85 -31.76 -6.04 2.67
CA PHE A 85 -32.42 -6.54 1.47
C PHE A 85 -33.76 -7.22 1.77
N ALA A 86 -33.81 -8.08 2.79
CA ALA A 86 -35.04 -8.76 3.21
C ALA A 86 -36.12 -7.76 3.64
N ALA A 87 -35.72 -6.75 4.40
CA ALA A 87 -36.62 -5.67 4.82
C ALA A 87 -37.21 -4.91 3.62
N LEU A 88 -36.38 -4.56 2.64
CA LEU A 88 -36.80 -3.78 1.48
C LEU A 88 -37.66 -4.58 0.49
N ASN A 89 -37.37 -5.87 0.30
CA ASN A 89 -38.23 -6.74 -0.50
C ASN A 89 -39.64 -6.84 0.08
N LYS A 90 -39.76 -6.88 1.41
CA LYS A 90 -41.07 -6.91 2.07
C LYS A 90 -41.87 -5.63 1.78
N VAL A 91 -41.21 -4.48 1.68
CA VAL A 91 -41.83 -3.22 1.24
C VAL A 91 -42.30 -3.30 -0.22
N LYS A 92 -41.45 -3.82 -1.13
CA LYS A 92 -41.74 -3.93 -2.57
C LYS A 92 -42.94 -4.85 -2.87
N VAL A 93 -43.13 -5.91 -2.10
CA VAL A 93 -44.30 -6.81 -2.24
C VAL A 93 -45.60 -6.10 -1.90
N GLU A 94 -45.59 -5.14 -0.95
CA GLU A 94 -46.78 -4.35 -0.62
C GLU A 94 -47.11 -3.28 -1.66
N ASP A 95 -46.11 -2.79 -2.40
CA ASP A 95 -46.26 -1.78 -3.46
C ASP A 95 -47.02 -2.32 -4.70
N LYS A 96 -46.82 -3.59 -5.07
CA LYS A 96 -47.54 -4.24 -6.20
C LYS A 96 -49.07 -4.19 -6.09
N LYS A 97 -49.61 -3.81 -4.93
CA LYS A 97 -51.05 -3.59 -4.70
C LYS A 97 -51.52 -2.15 -4.98
N GLY A 98 -50.66 -1.25 -5.45
CA GLY A 98 -50.98 0.12 -5.86
C GLY A 98 -51.37 1.07 -4.71
N LYS A 99 -51.03 0.72 -3.47
CA LYS A 99 -51.40 1.49 -2.28
C LYS A 99 -50.20 2.28 -1.75
N TRP A 100 -49.90 3.42 -2.38
CA TRP A 100 -48.81 4.33 -2.00
C TRP A 100 -48.86 4.80 -0.53
N LYS A 101 -50.05 4.96 0.05
CA LYS A 101 -50.21 5.22 1.49
C LYS A 101 -49.84 4.02 2.38
N SER A 102 -49.92 2.80 1.84
CA SER A 102 -49.47 1.59 2.54
C SER A 102 -47.96 1.46 2.58
N ILE A 103 -47.20 1.95 1.60
CA ILE A 103 -45.73 1.81 1.58
C ILE A 103 -45.08 2.54 2.76
N ARG A 104 -45.48 3.79 3.05
CA ARG A 104 -45.02 4.48 4.26
C ARG A 104 -45.37 3.67 5.51
N LYS A 105 -46.54 3.04 5.54
CA LYS A 105 -46.98 2.18 6.64
C LYS A 105 -46.18 0.87 6.71
N ALA A 106 -45.81 0.29 5.56
CA ALA A 106 -44.99 -0.90 5.40
C ALA A 106 -43.58 -0.62 5.90
N LEU A 107 -42.94 0.46 5.41
CA LEU A 107 -41.64 0.91 5.85
C LEU A 107 -41.62 1.14 7.37
N ARG A 108 -42.65 1.82 7.91
CA ARG A 108 -42.79 2.02 9.37
C ARG A 108 -43.04 0.75 10.14
N SER A 109 -43.67 -0.25 9.52
CA SER A 109 -43.91 -1.57 10.12
C SER A 109 -42.69 -2.47 10.07
N ILE A 110 -41.74 -2.20 9.17
CA ILE A 110 -40.57 -3.03 8.92
C ILE A 110 -39.32 -2.44 9.57
N TRP A 111 -39.20 -1.11 9.56
CA TRP A 111 -38.14 -0.33 10.19
C TRP A 111 -38.73 0.60 11.23
N THR A 112 -38.61 0.18 12.48
CA THR A 112 -38.80 1.07 13.62
C THR A 112 -37.62 2.04 13.73
N LYS A 113 -37.78 3.12 14.50
CA LYS A 113 -36.68 4.07 14.72
C LYS A 113 -35.46 3.38 15.35
N GLU A 114 -35.73 2.41 16.22
CA GLU A 114 -34.74 1.61 16.93
C GLU A 114 -33.98 0.70 15.97
N GLN A 115 -34.65 0.07 15.00
CA GLN A 115 -33.99 -0.74 13.97
C GLN A 115 -33.10 0.09 13.05
N ILE A 116 -33.57 1.28 12.64
CA ILE A 116 -32.76 2.20 11.84
C ILE A 116 -31.52 2.63 12.65
N ALA A 117 -31.68 3.02 13.91
CA ALA A 117 -30.57 3.41 14.76
C ALA A 117 -29.56 2.26 14.96
N ALA A 118 -30.04 1.03 15.18
CA ALA A 118 -29.19 -0.16 15.31
C ALA A 118 -28.42 -0.47 14.03
N LEU A 119 -29.04 -0.30 12.86
CA LEU A 119 -28.36 -0.46 11.56
C LEU A 119 -27.31 0.64 11.36
N GLU A 120 -27.63 1.90 11.66
CA GLU A 120 -26.67 3.01 11.59
C GLU A 120 -25.46 2.77 12.51
N GLU A 121 -25.70 2.28 13.72
CA GLU A 121 -24.63 1.92 14.67
C GLU A 121 -23.74 0.79 14.11
N ARG A 122 -24.33 -0.25 13.51
CA ARG A 122 -23.57 -1.33 12.86
C ARG A 122 -22.73 -0.81 11.70
N LEU A 123 -23.29 0.05 10.84
CA LEU A 123 -22.55 0.66 9.73
C LEU A 123 -21.39 1.53 10.23
N ALA A 124 -21.59 2.27 11.33
CA ALA A 124 -20.52 3.04 11.97
C ALA A 124 -19.40 2.13 12.49
N LYS A 125 -19.75 1.02 13.16
CA LYS A 125 -18.77 0.00 13.61
C LYS A 125 -17.99 -0.60 12.45
N PHE A 126 -18.65 -0.93 11.33
CA PHE A 126 -17.94 -1.43 10.14
C PHE A 126 -16.93 -0.42 9.61
N ARG A 127 -17.28 0.87 9.62
CA ARG A 127 -16.37 1.94 9.20
C ARG A 127 -15.17 2.06 10.14
N GLU A 128 -15.38 1.95 11.44
CA GLU A 128 -14.31 1.99 12.44
C GLU A 128 -13.36 0.79 12.31
N GLU A 129 -13.90 -0.43 12.25
CA GLU A 129 -13.11 -1.65 12.07
C GLU A 129 -12.33 -1.63 10.74
N LEU A 130 -12.95 -1.18 9.66
CA LEU A 130 -12.30 -1.06 8.36
C LEU A 130 -11.16 -0.04 8.37
N ASN A 131 -11.39 1.13 8.98
CA ASN A 131 -10.35 2.16 9.10
C ASN A 131 -9.16 1.65 9.91
N LEU A 132 -9.41 0.95 11.02
CA LEU A 132 -8.36 0.34 11.83
C LEU A 132 -7.57 -0.68 11.01
N HIS A 133 -8.27 -1.54 10.27
CA HIS A 133 -7.67 -2.57 9.43
C HIS A 133 -6.75 -1.97 8.36
N ILE A 134 -7.21 -0.93 7.65
CA ILE A 134 -6.40 -0.20 6.65
C ILE A 134 -5.17 0.43 7.32
N VAL A 135 -5.35 1.13 8.44
CA VAL A 135 -4.26 1.84 9.13
C VAL A 135 -3.18 0.88 9.60
N VAL A 136 -3.57 -0.27 10.17
CA VAL A 136 -2.62 -1.30 10.63
C VAL A 136 -1.85 -1.89 9.45
N ASN A 137 -2.55 -2.33 8.40
CA ASN A 137 -1.88 -2.91 7.22
C ASN A 137 -0.93 -1.92 6.53
N VAL A 138 -1.37 -0.68 6.30
CA VAL A 138 -0.53 0.35 5.68
C VAL A 138 0.69 0.64 6.56
N ARG A 139 0.53 0.68 7.89
CA ARG A 139 1.65 0.87 8.81
C ARG A 139 2.66 -0.28 8.71
N GLU A 140 2.21 -1.52 8.68
CA GLU A 140 3.07 -2.69 8.55
C GLU A 140 3.84 -2.68 7.22
N ASP A 141 3.17 -2.38 6.12
CA ASP A 141 3.79 -2.30 4.79
C ASP A 141 4.84 -1.18 4.72
N ILE A 142 4.55 -0.01 5.30
CA ILE A 142 5.54 1.08 5.41
C ILE A 142 6.76 0.64 6.22
N LEU A 143 6.57 -0.09 7.32
CA LEU A 143 7.67 -0.57 8.15
C LEU A 143 8.54 -1.59 7.40
N LYS A 144 7.92 -2.54 6.67
CA LYS A 144 8.63 -3.50 5.82
C LYS A 144 9.43 -2.78 4.73
N LEU A 145 8.80 -1.84 4.03
CA LEU A 145 9.45 -1.04 2.98
C LEU A 145 10.65 -0.25 3.52
N LYS A 146 10.53 0.36 4.71
CA LYS A 146 11.65 1.05 5.37
C LYS A 146 12.80 0.10 5.69
N LEU A 147 12.52 -1.09 6.21
CA LEU A 147 13.55 -2.08 6.52
C LEU A 147 14.27 -2.56 5.26
N ASP A 148 13.54 -2.83 4.18
CA ASP A 148 14.12 -3.27 2.91
C ASP A 148 14.97 -2.16 2.28
N HIS A 149 14.52 -0.90 2.37
CA HIS A 149 15.29 0.24 1.91
C HIS A 149 16.61 0.40 2.68
N LEU A 150 16.59 0.28 4.01
CA LEU A 150 17.80 0.35 4.84
C LEU A 150 18.81 -0.75 4.50
N LYS A 151 18.33 -1.98 4.26
CA LYS A 151 19.20 -3.09 3.83
C LYS A 151 19.85 -2.82 2.47
N CYS A 152 19.07 -2.35 1.50
CA CYS A 152 19.57 -2.00 0.17
C CYS A 152 20.63 -0.89 0.25
N HIS A 153 20.35 0.14 1.04
CA HIS A 153 21.27 1.26 1.26
C HIS A 153 22.59 0.80 1.88
N SER A 154 22.54 -0.01 2.94
CA SER A 154 23.74 -0.55 3.59
C SER A 154 24.60 -1.38 2.62
N ASN A 155 23.96 -2.14 1.72
CA ASN A 155 24.69 -2.89 0.70
C ASN A 155 25.36 -1.94 -0.32
N HIS A 156 24.70 -0.84 -0.68
CA HIS A 156 25.28 0.20 -1.53
C HIS A 156 26.46 0.90 -0.87
N ASP A 157 26.36 1.22 0.43
CA ASP A 157 27.44 1.81 1.22
C ASP A 157 28.65 0.87 1.27
N THR A 158 28.41 -0.42 1.50
CA THR A 158 29.47 -1.46 1.53
C THR A 158 30.16 -1.56 0.16
N MET A 159 29.40 -1.55 -0.93
CA MET A 159 29.99 -1.60 -2.27
C MET A 159 30.80 -0.33 -2.58
N THR A 160 30.30 0.84 -2.19
CA THR A 160 30.99 2.11 -2.35
C THR A 160 32.31 2.13 -1.58
N GLN A 161 32.32 1.65 -0.33
CA GLN A 161 33.53 1.51 0.47
C GLN A 161 34.55 0.59 -0.21
N ARG A 162 34.13 -0.57 -0.71
CA ARG A 162 35.03 -1.49 -1.43
C ARG A 162 35.66 -0.87 -2.67
N ILE A 163 34.93 -0.03 -3.41
CA ILE A 163 35.46 0.68 -4.57
C ILE A 163 36.50 1.72 -4.13
N ILE A 164 36.20 2.50 -3.08
CA ILE A 164 37.12 3.50 -2.52
C ILE A 164 38.41 2.83 -2.05
N ASP A 165 38.32 1.71 -1.31
CA ASP A 165 39.48 0.97 -0.81
C ASP A 165 40.34 0.42 -1.96
N ALA A 166 39.71 -0.08 -3.03
CA ALA A 166 40.42 -0.56 -4.20
C ALA A 166 41.19 0.57 -4.93
N ILE A 167 40.58 1.76 -5.04
CA ILE A 167 41.22 2.94 -5.63
C ILE A 167 42.38 3.43 -4.76
N ALA A 168 42.19 3.51 -3.44
CA ALA A 168 43.23 3.90 -2.50
C ALA A 168 44.44 2.95 -2.59
N LYS A 169 44.18 1.63 -2.54
CA LYS A 169 45.23 0.62 -2.69
C LYS A 169 45.99 0.74 -4.02
N HIS A 170 45.29 1.00 -5.12
CA HIS A 170 45.94 1.16 -6.43
C HIS A 170 46.86 2.39 -6.45
N ARG A 171 46.46 3.49 -5.80
CA ARG A 171 47.31 4.68 -5.65
C ARG A 171 48.58 4.34 -4.87
N ASP A 172 48.46 3.68 -3.72
CA ASP A 172 49.62 3.34 -2.87
C ASP A 172 50.62 2.43 -3.61
N VAL A 173 50.11 1.42 -4.33
CA VAL A 173 50.96 0.52 -5.13
C VAL A 173 51.67 1.29 -6.24
N PHE A 174 50.96 2.17 -6.94
CA PHE A 174 51.55 2.99 -7.99
C PHE A 174 52.65 3.91 -7.45
N GLU A 175 52.41 4.57 -6.33
CA GLU A 175 53.37 5.48 -5.69
C GLU A 175 54.64 4.73 -5.26
N ALA A 176 54.50 3.55 -4.61
CA ALA A 176 55.62 2.72 -4.21
C ALA A 176 56.46 2.21 -5.42
N VAL A 177 55.79 1.80 -6.50
CA VAL A 177 56.47 1.40 -7.74
C VAL A 177 57.21 2.58 -8.37
N ASN A 178 56.58 3.76 -8.40
CA ASN A 178 57.19 4.97 -8.95
C ASN A 178 58.43 5.41 -8.14
N GLU A 179 58.36 5.41 -6.80
CA GLU A 179 59.51 5.71 -5.94
C GLU A 179 60.68 4.73 -6.16
N THR A 180 60.36 3.44 -6.30
CA THR A 180 61.35 2.40 -6.57
C THR A 180 62.02 2.62 -7.93
N GLN A 181 61.23 2.95 -8.95
CA GLN A 181 61.75 3.26 -10.29
C GLN A 181 62.65 4.49 -10.29
N ILE A 182 62.23 5.60 -9.65
CA ILE A 182 63.04 6.82 -9.53
C ILE A 182 64.38 6.53 -8.84
N THR A 183 64.37 5.75 -7.77
CA THR A 183 65.58 5.40 -7.02
C THR A 183 66.53 4.54 -7.86
N THR A 184 65.98 3.58 -8.60
CA THR A 184 66.76 2.71 -9.50
C THR A 184 67.41 3.50 -10.62
N ILE A 185 66.65 4.39 -11.28
CA ILE A 185 67.17 5.28 -12.33
C ILE A 185 68.28 6.19 -11.78
N ARG A 186 68.08 6.78 -10.60
CA ARG A 186 69.09 7.64 -9.98
C ARG A 186 70.38 6.87 -9.66
N SER A 187 70.26 5.63 -9.16
CA SER A 187 71.40 4.76 -8.89
C SER A 187 72.18 4.42 -10.17
N LEU A 188 71.48 3.99 -11.23
CA LEU A 188 72.08 3.72 -12.54
C LEU A 188 72.77 4.96 -13.12
N HIS A 189 72.13 6.13 -13.02
CA HIS A 189 72.71 7.39 -13.49
C HIS A 189 74.03 7.72 -12.76
N ASN A 190 74.06 7.56 -11.44
CA ASN A 190 75.27 7.80 -10.64
C ASN A 190 76.38 6.79 -10.96
N ASP A 191 76.05 5.52 -11.18
CA ASP A 191 77.02 4.49 -11.59
C ASP A 191 77.64 4.81 -12.96
N VAL A 192 76.82 5.24 -13.92
CA VAL A 192 77.30 5.70 -15.24
C VAL A 192 78.18 6.93 -15.10
N LEU A 193 77.79 7.91 -14.29
CA LEU A 193 78.59 9.12 -14.05
C LEU A 193 79.97 8.75 -13.48
N SER A 194 80.01 7.89 -12.45
CA SER A 194 81.26 7.44 -11.83
C SER A 194 82.18 6.72 -12.83
N LYS A 195 81.63 5.87 -13.70
CA LYS A 195 82.41 5.17 -14.74
C LYS A 195 82.98 6.14 -15.77
N VAL A 196 82.20 7.16 -16.17
CA VAL A 196 82.65 8.19 -17.11
C VAL A 196 83.76 9.05 -16.48
N GLU A 197 83.64 9.43 -15.22
CA GLU A 197 84.68 10.16 -14.48
C GLU A 197 85.97 9.34 -14.35
N GLU A 198 85.86 8.04 -14.05
CA GLU A 198 87.00 7.12 -13.96
C GLU A 198 87.71 6.95 -15.31
N GLU A 199 86.96 6.76 -16.40
CA GLU A 199 87.55 6.70 -17.75
C GLU A 199 88.24 8.02 -18.11
N HIS A 200 87.61 9.17 -17.86
CA HIS A 200 88.23 10.47 -18.12
C HIS A 200 89.53 10.68 -17.34
N ALA A 201 89.58 10.28 -16.06
CA ALA A 201 90.80 10.35 -15.26
C ALA A 201 91.90 9.43 -15.81
N ASN A 202 91.55 8.21 -16.23
CA ASN A 202 92.49 7.27 -16.87
C ASN A 202 93.06 7.82 -18.17
N TYR A 203 92.23 8.38 -19.06
CA TYR A 203 92.71 9.00 -20.30
C TYR A 203 93.61 10.22 -20.03
N HIS A 204 93.26 11.05 -19.04
CA HIS A 204 94.10 12.19 -18.65
C HIS A 204 95.49 11.73 -18.18
N ASN A 205 95.56 10.73 -17.31
CA ASN A 205 96.83 10.17 -16.83
C ASN A 205 97.66 9.51 -17.95
N GLN A 206 97.02 8.92 -18.97
CA GLN A 206 97.73 8.32 -20.11
C GLN A 206 98.30 9.35 -21.09
N ILE A 207 97.68 10.53 -21.23
CA ILE A 207 98.12 11.57 -22.17
C ILE A 207 99.25 12.44 -21.57
N PHE A 208 99.28 12.59 -20.24
CA PHE A 208 100.22 13.47 -19.53
C PHE A 208 101.36 12.74 -18.78
N ALA A 209 101.49 11.42 -18.94
CA ALA A 209 102.63 10.61 -18.49
C ALA A 209 103.66 10.42 -19.62
#